data_AF-H1KYC4-F1
#
_entry.id   AF-H1KYC4-F1
#
_cell.length_a   1.000
_cell.length_b   1.000
_cell.length_c   1.000
_cell.angle_alpha   90.00
_cell.angle_beta   90.00
_cell.angle_gamma   90.00
#
_symmetry.space_group_name_H-M   'P 1'
#
loop_
_entity.id
_entity.type
_entity.pdbx_description
1 polymer ?
#
loop_
_entity_poly.entity_id
_entity_poly.type
_entity_poly.pdbx_seq_one_letter_code
_entity_poly.pdbx_strand_id
1 'polypeptide(L)'
;MNIRKNLLFLILALVFITQSYAYLTVEFNITNRDTNETKTFDYYVDLNQLNNPKTYENDYSTIKLWLENYTDSGNTYYYLHWNITAKVNLNYTAELFDTSNEHPDWTGSNPYGPKNLNVAYYDHEYWTSIKHDEIGPEYKPSTTKSPIPLGAIILTLIVVPLLTLRKVKK
;
A
#
# COMPACT_ATOMS: atom_id res chain seq x y z
N MET A 1 -35.94 -13.05 17.66
CA MET A 1 -34.50 -13.24 17.92
C MET A 1 -33.69 -12.69 16.74
N ASN A 2 -32.73 -11.80 17.02
CA ASN A 2 -31.49 -11.51 16.26
C ASN A 2 -31.42 -10.75 14.91
N ILE A 3 -32.45 -10.07 14.38
CA ILE A 3 -32.22 -9.21 13.18
C ILE A 3 -31.18 -8.10 13.46
N ARG A 4 -31.20 -7.49 14.66
CA ARG A 4 -30.21 -6.48 15.07
C ARG A 4 -28.80 -7.03 15.23
N LYS A 5 -28.66 -8.27 15.74
CA LYS A 5 -27.35 -8.92 15.87
C LYS A 5 -26.79 -9.30 14.50
N ASN A 6 -27.64 -9.75 13.58
CA ASN A 6 -27.24 -10.15 12.22
C ASN A 6 -26.77 -8.95 11.37
N LEU A 7 -27.38 -7.77 11.54
CA LEU A 7 -26.95 -6.55 10.83
C LEU A 7 -25.61 -6.04 11.37
N LEU A 8 -25.41 -6.06 12.69
CA LEU A 8 -24.13 -5.72 13.31
C LEU A 8 -23.03 -6.70 12.86
N PHE A 9 -23.36 -7.98 12.78
CA PHE A 9 -22.48 -9.02 12.26
C PHE A 9 -22.13 -8.80 10.80
N LEU A 10 -23.08 -8.34 9.98
CA LEU A 10 -22.84 -8.00 8.57
C LEU A 10 -21.91 -6.79 8.42
N ILE A 11 -22.08 -5.75 9.24
CA ILE A 11 -21.20 -4.57 9.24
C ILE A 11 -19.79 -4.95 9.71
N LEU A 12 -19.68 -5.71 10.80
CA LEU A 12 -18.40 -6.26 11.26
C LEU A 12 -17.77 -7.16 10.20
N ALA A 13 -18.54 -8.06 9.59
CA ALA A 13 -18.07 -8.91 8.50
C ALA A 13 -17.64 -8.07 7.29
N LEU A 14 -18.32 -6.96 6.95
CA LEU A 14 -17.87 -6.05 5.92
C LEU A 14 -16.57 -5.34 6.31
N VAL A 15 -16.39 -4.92 7.56
CA VAL A 15 -15.13 -4.38 8.08
C VAL A 15 -14.00 -5.43 8.02
N PHE A 16 -14.31 -6.70 8.29
CA PHE A 16 -13.38 -7.84 8.13
C PHE A 16 -13.13 -8.22 6.66
N ILE A 17 -14.10 -8.07 5.76
CA ILE A 17 -13.94 -8.29 4.30
C ILE A 17 -13.20 -7.11 3.65
N THR A 18 -13.25 -5.92 4.26
CA THR A 18 -12.40 -4.78 3.93
C THR A 18 -11.14 -4.73 4.78
N GLN A 19 -10.77 -5.80 5.49
CA GLN A 19 -9.35 -6.01 5.78
C GLN A 19 -8.68 -6.12 4.42
N SER A 20 -8.22 -4.96 3.96
CA SER A 20 -7.23 -4.77 2.93
C SER A 20 -6.25 -5.93 3.06
N TYR A 21 -6.15 -6.74 2.01
CA TYR A 21 -4.96 -7.56 1.84
C TYR A 21 -3.80 -6.62 2.07
N ALA A 22 -3.11 -6.80 3.18
CA ALA A 22 -2.03 -5.93 3.53
C ALA A 22 -0.83 -6.45 2.75
N TYR A 23 -0.31 -5.58 1.90
CA TYR A 23 0.81 -5.85 1.02
C TYR A 23 2.04 -5.18 1.63
N LEU A 24 3.21 -5.74 1.36
CA LEU A 24 4.45 -5.03 1.56
C LEU A 24 4.40 -3.71 0.77
N THR A 25 4.71 -2.60 1.44
CA THR A 25 4.53 -1.25 0.90
C THR A 25 5.82 -0.45 1.06
N VAL A 26 6.21 0.28 0.02
CA VAL A 26 7.29 1.26 0.08
C VAL A 26 6.68 2.66 0.12
N GLU A 27 6.93 3.39 1.19
CA GLU A 27 6.61 4.80 1.31
C GLU A 27 7.82 5.64 0.88
N PHE A 28 7.61 6.60 -0.03
CA PHE A 28 8.57 7.65 -0.32
C PHE A 28 8.04 8.98 0.19
N ASN A 29 8.82 9.64 1.04
CA ASN A 29 8.56 11.00 1.47
C ASN A 29 9.52 11.93 0.71
N ILE A 30 8.98 12.74 -0.21
CA ILE A 30 9.77 13.52 -1.18
C ILE A 30 9.48 15.00 -1.01
N THR A 31 10.54 15.78 -0.75
CA THR A 31 10.51 17.24 -0.69
C THR A 31 11.13 17.84 -1.94
N ASN A 32 10.39 18.69 -2.66
CA ASN A 32 10.97 19.55 -3.68
C ASN A 32 11.81 20.63 -2.99
N ARG A 33 13.12 20.67 -3.25
CA ARG A 33 14.04 21.62 -2.60
C ARG A 33 13.83 23.07 -3.01
N ASP A 34 13.29 23.31 -4.19
CA ASP A 34 13.08 24.67 -4.71
C ASP A 34 11.83 25.32 -4.09
N THR A 35 10.79 24.52 -3.83
CA THR A 35 9.52 25.00 -3.23
C THR A 35 9.37 24.67 -1.75
N ASN A 36 10.21 23.78 -1.22
CA ASN A 36 10.12 23.20 0.12
C ASN A 36 8.77 22.49 0.40
N GLU A 37 8.07 22.04 -0.65
CA GLU A 37 6.84 21.27 -0.55
C GLU A 37 7.14 19.78 -0.45
N THR A 38 6.55 19.12 0.53
CA THR A 38 6.73 17.69 0.82
C THR A 38 5.48 16.89 0.46
N LYS A 39 5.65 15.76 -0.23
CA LYS A 39 4.58 14.82 -0.57
C LYS A 39 4.99 13.38 -0.22
N THR A 40 4.02 12.60 0.24
CA THR A 40 4.18 11.16 0.52
C THR A 40 3.58 10.34 -0.62
N PHE A 41 4.27 9.28 -1.03
CA PHE A 41 3.84 8.36 -2.08
C PHE A 41 4.02 6.91 -1.63
N ASP A 42 2.92 6.15 -1.62
CA ASP A 42 2.91 4.74 -1.24
C ASP A 42 2.84 3.83 -2.47
N TYR A 43 3.68 2.80 -2.48
CA TYR A 43 3.73 1.83 -3.57
C TYR A 43 3.70 0.40 -3.04
N TYR A 44 2.71 -0.36 -3.50
CA TYR A 44 2.60 -1.77 -3.19
C TYR A 44 3.65 -2.60 -3.95
N VAL A 45 4.17 -3.60 -3.26
CA VAL A 45 5.05 -4.64 -3.79
C VAL A 45 4.21 -5.87 -4.14
N ASP A 46 4.49 -6.46 -5.29
CA ASP A 46 3.76 -7.58 -5.86
C ASP A 46 4.74 -8.57 -6.50
N LEU A 47 4.47 -9.86 -6.35
CA LEU A 47 5.23 -10.94 -6.96
C LEU A 47 5.24 -10.88 -8.50
N ASN A 48 4.23 -10.26 -9.13
CA ASN A 48 4.27 -10.00 -10.58
C ASN A 48 5.42 -9.05 -11.00
N GLN A 49 6.06 -8.38 -10.04
CA GLN A 49 7.25 -7.55 -10.25
C GLN A 49 8.55 -8.35 -10.12
N LEU A 50 8.50 -9.67 -9.96
CA LEU A 50 9.69 -10.52 -9.95
C LEU A 50 10.43 -10.41 -11.29
N ASN A 51 11.67 -9.91 -11.23
CA ASN A 51 12.53 -9.59 -12.36
C ASN A 51 11.88 -8.67 -13.41
N ASN A 52 10.83 -7.94 -13.01
CA ASN A 52 10.04 -7.10 -13.91
C ASN A 52 9.69 -5.76 -13.23
N PRO A 53 10.51 -4.70 -13.45
CA PRO A 53 10.28 -3.40 -12.85
C PRO A 53 8.95 -2.76 -13.24
N LYS A 54 8.14 -2.45 -12.22
CA LYS A 54 6.98 -1.58 -12.35
C LYS A 54 7.42 -0.13 -12.17
N THR A 55 7.03 0.73 -13.10
CA THR A 55 7.33 2.15 -13.07
C THR A 55 6.12 2.94 -12.56
N TYR A 56 6.36 3.84 -11.63
CA TYR A 56 5.42 4.77 -11.05
C TYR A 56 5.90 6.20 -11.34
N GLU A 57 4.98 7.05 -11.79
CA GLU A 57 5.28 8.42 -12.17
C GLU A 57 4.54 9.38 -11.24
N ASN A 58 5.24 10.37 -10.68
CA ASN A 58 4.64 11.47 -9.93
C ASN A 58 5.23 12.82 -10.37
N ASP A 59 4.82 13.92 -9.73
CA ASP A 59 5.25 15.28 -10.08
C ASP A 59 6.74 15.54 -9.81
N TYR A 60 7.37 14.82 -8.88
CA TYR A 60 8.73 15.05 -8.40
C TYR A 60 9.74 14.03 -8.92
N SER A 61 9.30 12.81 -9.24
CA SER A 61 10.17 11.70 -9.60
C SER A 61 9.48 10.64 -10.45
N THR A 62 10.31 9.79 -11.03
CA THR A 62 9.95 8.47 -11.57
C THR A 62 10.51 7.42 -10.61
N ILE A 63 9.69 6.47 -10.17
CA ILE A 63 10.09 5.41 -9.24
C ILE A 63 9.90 4.05 -9.92
N LYS A 64 10.92 3.20 -9.87
CA LYS A 64 10.84 1.81 -10.33
C LYS A 64 10.97 0.88 -9.15
N LEU A 65 10.11 -0.14 -9.07
CA LEU A 65 10.13 -1.18 -8.04
C LEU A 65 10.11 -2.57 -8.66
N TRP A 66 10.96 -3.47 -8.18
CA TRP A 66 10.96 -4.89 -8.56
C TRP A 66 11.50 -5.79 -7.47
N LEU A 67 11.17 -7.07 -7.60
CA LEU A 67 11.74 -8.13 -6.79
C LEU A 67 12.81 -8.85 -7.59
N GLU A 68 13.89 -9.27 -6.94
CA GLU A 68 14.85 -10.24 -7.45
C GLU A 68 14.97 -11.35 -6.42
N ASN A 69 14.81 -12.61 -6.82
CA ASN A 69 14.92 -13.72 -5.88
C ASN A 69 16.37 -14.20 -5.76
N TYR A 70 16.75 -14.61 -4.57
CA TYR A 70 18.00 -15.32 -4.33
C TYR A 70 17.76 -16.52 -3.41
N THR A 71 18.67 -17.49 -3.50
CA THR A 71 18.60 -18.70 -2.68
C THR A 71 19.75 -18.71 -1.70
N ASP A 72 19.44 -18.79 -0.41
CA ASP A 72 20.40 -18.98 0.66
C ASP A 72 20.02 -20.23 1.45
N SER A 73 20.94 -21.19 1.54
CA SER A 73 20.79 -22.41 2.34
C SER A 73 19.49 -23.20 2.05
N GLY A 74 19.02 -23.17 0.80
CA GLY A 74 17.80 -23.86 0.35
C GLY A 74 16.51 -23.06 0.55
N ASN A 75 16.57 -21.89 1.18
CA ASN A 75 15.43 -20.98 1.31
C ASN A 75 15.45 -19.92 0.20
N THR A 76 14.28 -19.56 -0.31
CA THR A 76 14.13 -18.47 -1.29
C THR A 76 13.79 -17.17 -0.55
N TYR A 77 14.61 -16.16 -0.79
CA TYR A 77 14.42 -14.79 -0.31
C TYR A 77 14.34 -13.84 -1.49
N TYR A 78 13.91 -12.61 -1.23
CA TYR A 78 13.81 -11.57 -2.24
C TYR A 78 14.60 -10.33 -1.82
N TYR A 79 15.27 -9.75 -2.80
CA TYR A 79 15.64 -8.35 -2.81
C TYR A 79 14.46 -7.54 -3.33
N LEU A 80 14.05 -6.51 -2.60
CA LEU A 80 13.18 -5.47 -3.11
C LEU A 80 14.03 -4.30 -3.56
N HIS A 81 14.20 -4.20 -4.86
CA HIS A 81 14.93 -3.13 -5.48
C HIS A 81 14.03 -1.95 -5.73
N TRP A 82 14.60 -0.76 -5.59
CA TRP A 82 13.99 0.47 -6.04
C TRP A 82 14.99 1.39 -6.74
N ASN A 83 14.47 2.18 -7.67
CA ASN A 83 15.20 3.27 -8.29
C ASN A 83 14.32 4.52 -8.30
N ILE A 84 14.85 5.63 -7.83
CA ILE A 84 14.21 6.94 -7.92
C ILE A 84 15.01 7.81 -8.88
N THR A 85 14.35 8.31 -9.92
CA THR A 85 14.91 9.30 -10.85
C THR A 85 14.22 10.63 -10.63
N ALA A 86 14.99 11.67 -10.33
CA ALA A 86 14.48 12.99 -9.99
C ALA A 86 14.00 13.78 -11.22
N LYS A 87 12.79 14.34 -11.17
CA LYS A 87 12.26 15.33 -12.14
C LYS A 87 12.48 16.77 -11.69
N VAL A 88 12.72 16.96 -10.39
CA VAL A 88 13.07 18.23 -9.74
C VAL A 88 14.23 17.99 -8.77
N ASN A 89 14.90 19.04 -8.29
CA ASN A 89 15.85 18.89 -7.20
C ASN A 89 15.09 18.48 -5.94
N LEU A 90 15.33 17.27 -5.43
CA LEU A 90 14.56 16.71 -4.33
C LEU A 90 15.44 16.29 -3.16
N ASN A 91 14.83 16.24 -1.99
CA ASN A 91 15.27 15.43 -0.86
C ASN A 91 14.25 14.32 -0.66
N TYR A 92 14.68 13.12 -0.29
CA TYR A 92 13.73 12.05 0.01
C TYR A 92 14.21 11.09 1.10
N THR A 93 13.25 10.45 1.76
CA THR A 93 13.43 9.21 2.53
C THR A 93 12.60 8.10 1.88
N ALA A 94 12.98 6.85 2.13
CA ALA A 94 12.18 5.70 1.73
C ALA A 94 12.03 4.74 2.92
N GLU A 95 10.84 4.23 3.16
CA GLU A 95 10.57 3.30 4.25
C GLU A 95 9.75 2.11 3.75
N LEU A 96 10.14 0.92 4.17
CA LEU A 96 9.41 -0.31 3.93
C LEU A 96 8.45 -0.56 5.10
N PHE A 97 7.21 -0.91 4.79
CA PHE A 97 6.19 -1.34 5.74
C PHE A 97 5.74 -2.76 5.38
N ASP A 98 5.65 -3.62 6.39
CA ASP A 98 5.21 -5.00 6.26
C ASP A 98 3.69 -5.12 6.01
N THR A 99 3.22 -6.36 5.89
CA THR A 99 1.77 -6.66 5.75
C THR A 99 0.96 -6.38 7.02
N SER A 100 1.55 -5.84 8.08
CA SER A 100 0.84 -5.34 9.26
C SER A 100 0.82 -3.81 9.28
N ASN A 101 1.38 -3.17 8.26
CA ASN A 101 1.64 -1.73 8.21
C ASN A 101 2.60 -1.27 9.33
N GLU A 102 3.51 -2.16 9.72
CA GLU A 102 4.56 -1.91 10.70
C GLU A 102 5.93 -1.90 10.02
N HIS A 103 6.89 -1.30 10.71
CA HIS A 103 8.28 -1.32 10.29
C HIS A 103 8.85 -2.75 10.41
N PRO A 104 9.35 -3.37 9.32
CA PRO A 104 9.94 -4.69 9.38
C PRO A 104 11.31 -4.69 10.06
N ASP A 105 11.38 -5.29 11.25
CA ASP A 105 12.62 -5.45 12.04
C ASP A 105 13.71 -6.27 11.33
N TRP A 106 13.35 -7.04 10.30
CA TRP A 106 14.27 -7.87 9.52
C TRP A 106 15.02 -7.09 8.43
N THR A 107 14.70 -5.80 8.22
CA THR A 107 15.42 -4.94 7.29
C THR A 107 16.51 -4.12 7.99
N GLY A 108 17.74 -4.14 7.43
CA GLY A 108 18.88 -3.45 8.05
C GLY A 108 18.88 -1.93 7.87
N SER A 109 18.61 -1.44 6.66
CA SER A 109 18.63 0.00 6.32
C SER A 109 17.22 0.53 6.06
N ASN A 110 16.38 0.41 7.08
CA ASN A 110 15.02 0.90 7.09
C ASN A 110 14.83 1.75 8.37
N PRO A 111 14.24 2.95 8.30
CA PRO A 111 13.99 3.71 7.08
C PRO A 111 15.31 4.05 6.39
N TYR A 112 15.28 4.12 5.06
CA TYR A 112 16.38 4.66 4.29
C TYR A 112 16.47 6.16 4.54
N GLY A 113 17.60 6.57 5.11
CA GLY A 113 17.84 7.93 5.58
C GLY A 113 17.75 8.99 4.47
N PRO A 114 17.62 10.27 4.85
CA PRO A 114 17.39 11.35 3.91
C PRO A 114 18.55 11.48 2.91
N LYS A 115 18.21 11.52 1.62
CA LYS A 115 19.14 11.77 0.52
C LYS A 115 18.73 12.99 -0.29
N ASN A 116 19.73 13.64 -0.88
CA ASN A 116 19.53 14.71 -1.85
C ASN A 116 19.76 14.13 -3.25
N LEU A 117 18.86 14.41 -4.17
CA LEU A 117 18.99 14.03 -5.57
C LEU A 117 18.77 15.26 -6.45
N ASN A 118 19.68 15.50 -7.38
CA ASN A 118 19.56 16.60 -8.33
C ASN A 118 18.65 16.17 -9.50
N VAL A 119 18.04 17.15 -10.17
CA VAL A 119 17.21 16.88 -11.35
C VAL A 119 17.96 16.00 -12.38
N ALA A 120 17.25 15.05 -12.97
CA ALA A 120 17.73 14.04 -13.91
C ALA A 120 18.72 13.00 -13.35
N TYR A 121 19.12 13.09 -12.09
CA TYR A 121 19.95 12.06 -11.45
C TYR A 121 19.05 10.96 -10.91
N TYR A 122 19.64 9.78 -10.71
CA TYR A 122 18.94 8.65 -10.10
C TYR A 122 19.72 8.11 -8.91
N ASP A 123 19.00 7.50 -7.98
CA ASP A 123 19.55 6.66 -6.93
C ASP A 123 18.95 5.25 -7.03
N HIS A 124 19.71 4.25 -6.63
CA HIS A 124 19.32 2.85 -6.67
C HIS A 124 19.77 2.12 -5.40
N GLU A 125 18.81 1.47 -4.76
CA GLU A 125 19.00 0.78 -3.49
C GLU A 125 18.08 -0.43 -3.42
N TYR A 126 18.26 -1.24 -2.38
CA TYR A 126 17.45 -2.42 -2.15
C TYR A 126 17.31 -2.75 -0.66
N TRP A 127 16.20 -3.41 -0.32
CA TRP A 127 16.08 -4.18 0.91
C TRP A 127 16.25 -5.67 0.60
N THR A 128 16.75 -6.44 1.55
CA THR A 128 17.07 -7.87 1.38
C THR A 128 16.37 -8.71 2.45
N SER A 129 16.42 -10.02 2.27
CA SER A 129 15.94 -11.03 3.22
C SER A 129 14.43 -11.05 3.40
N ILE A 130 13.69 -10.53 2.42
CA ILE A 130 12.22 -10.58 2.37
C ILE A 130 11.82 -12.02 2.05
N LYS A 131 10.94 -12.62 2.85
CA LYS A 131 10.36 -13.93 2.56
C LYS A 131 9.12 -13.80 1.68
N HIS A 132 8.75 -14.90 1.03
CA HIS A 132 7.59 -14.92 0.14
C HIS A 132 6.28 -14.51 0.84
N ASP A 133 6.06 -14.96 2.08
CA ASP A 133 4.89 -14.66 2.89
C ASP A 133 4.83 -13.20 3.38
N GLU A 134 5.98 -12.51 3.41
CA GLU A 134 6.10 -11.11 3.84
C GLU A 134 5.76 -10.11 2.72
N ILE A 135 5.73 -10.55 1.45
CA ILE A 135 5.33 -9.68 0.32
C ILE A 135 3.82 -9.40 0.34
N GLY A 136 3.06 -10.32 0.94
CA GLY A 136 1.61 -10.37 0.87
C GLY A 136 1.12 -11.31 -0.24
N PRO A 137 -0.21 -11.49 -0.38
CA PRO A 137 -0.76 -12.29 -1.46
C PRO A 137 -0.35 -11.71 -2.82
N GLU A 138 -0.25 -12.54 -3.86
CA GLU A 138 -0.14 -12.02 -5.24
C GLU A 138 -1.22 -10.96 -5.46
N TYR A 139 -0.82 -9.76 -5.91
CA TYR A 139 -1.81 -8.75 -6.28
C TYR A 139 -2.51 -9.28 -7.53
N LYS A 140 -3.62 -9.97 -7.29
CA LYS A 140 -4.61 -10.19 -8.33
C LYS A 140 -5.25 -8.82 -8.49
N PRO A 141 -5.12 -8.13 -9.63
CA PRO A 141 -5.96 -6.97 -9.89
C PRO A 141 -7.39 -7.46 -9.68
N SER A 142 -7.98 -7.09 -8.54
CA SER A 142 -9.37 -7.43 -8.29
C SER A 142 -10.09 -6.82 -9.47
N THR A 143 -10.77 -7.64 -10.26
CA THR A 143 -11.73 -7.16 -11.25
C THR A 143 -12.54 -6.06 -10.56
N THR A 144 -12.23 -4.82 -10.92
CA THR A 144 -12.81 -3.56 -10.47
C THR A 144 -13.70 -3.70 -9.23
N LYS A 145 -13.16 -3.50 -8.02
CA LYS A 145 -14.00 -3.09 -6.90
C LYS A 145 -14.54 -1.71 -7.25
N SER A 146 -15.72 -1.66 -7.87
CA SER A 146 -16.50 -0.44 -7.97
C SER A 146 -16.59 0.16 -6.57
N PRO A 147 -16.25 1.44 -6.35
CA PRO A 147 -16.52 2.06 -5.06
C PRO A 147 -18.00 1.84 -4.78
N ILE A 148 -18.33 1.29 -3.61
CA ILE A 148 -19.72 1.34 -3.14
C ILE A 148 -20.05 2.84 -3.17
N PRO A 149 -20.99 3.29 -4.02
CA PRO A 149 -21.27 4.71 -4.12
C PRO A 149 -21.63 5.16 -2.71
N LEU A 150 -21.04 6.26 -2.25
CA LEU A 150 -21.34 6.82 -0.92
C LEU A 150 -22.88 6.93 -0.71
N GLY A 151 -23.62 7.16 -1.80
CA GLY A 151 -25.08 7.12 -1.85
C GLY A 151 -25.73 5.79 -1.40
N ALA A 152 -25.12 4.63 -1.64
CA ALA A 152 -25.64 3.33 -1.21
C ALA A 152 -25.49 3.12 0.31
N ILE A 153 -24.44 3.69 0.93
CA ILE A 153 -24.23 3.70 2.39
C ILE A 153 -25.23 4.68 3.03
N ILE A 154 -25.41 5.86 2.45
CA ILE A 154 -26.40 6.85 2.92
C ILE A 154 -27.83 6.30 2.78
N LEU A 155 -28.17 5.65 1.67
CA LEU A 155 -29.48 5.03 1.46
C LEU A 155 -29.77 3.92 2.48
N THR A 156 -28.78 3.08 2.81
CA THR A 156 -28.97 2.06 3.86
C THR A 156 -29.12 2.70 5.24
N LEU A 157 -28.37 3.76 5.56
CA LEU A 157 -28.49 4.50 6.82
C LEU A 157 -29.84 5.22 6.98
N ILE A 158 -30.48 5.65 5.89
CA ILE A 158 -31.79 6.33 5.92
C ILE A 158 -32.95 5.31 5.89
N VAL A 159 -32.87 4.28 5.04
CA VAL A 159 -33.97 3.32 4.84
C VAL A 159 -34.17 2.41 6.05
N VAL A 160 -33.10 2.02 6.75
CA VAL A 160 -33.18 1.14 7.92
C VAL A 160 -33.98 1.79 9.07
N PRO A 161 -33.72 3.04 9.50
CA PRO A 161 -34.56 3.74 10.47
C PRO A 161 -36.02 3.90 10.01
N LEU A 162 -36.25 4.27 8.74
CA LEU A 162 -37.60 4.50 8.20
C LEU A 162 -38.46 3.24 8.19
N LEU A 163 -37.90 2.09 7.78
CA LEU A 163 -38.60 0.81 7.83
C LEU A 163 -38.82 0.32 9.27
N THR A 164 -37.90 0.63 10.18
CA THR A 164 -38.03 0.30 11.60
C THR A 164 -39.13 1.11 12.27
N LEU A 165 -39.22 2.41 11.99
CA LEU A 165 -40.27 3.30 12.50
C LEU A 165 -41.66 2.94 11.96
N ARG A 166 -41.77 2.50 10.71
CA ARG A 166 -43.04 2.09 10.10
C ARG A 166 -43.64 0.83 10.75
N LYS A 167 -42.82 -0.02 11.37
CA LYS A 167 -43.29 -1.22 12.10
C LYS A 167 -43.68 -0.95 13.56
N VAL A 168 -43.33 0.21 14.12
CA VAL A 168 -43.70 0.60 15.50
C VAL A 168 -45.04 1.34 15.55
N LYS A 169 -45.53 1.87 14.41
CA LYS A 169 -46.85 2.54 14.29
C LYS A 169 -47.97 1.61 13.78
N LYS A 170 -48.02 0.38 14.25
CA LYS A 170 -49.23 -0.46 14.15
C LYS A 170 -49.52 -1.08 15.50
#